data_AF-A0A1B6YLU9-F1
#
_entry.id   AF-A0A1B6YLU9-F1
#
_cell.length_a   1.000
_cell.length_b   1.000
_cell.length_c   1.000
_cell.angle_alpha   90.00
_cell.angle_beta   90.00
_cell.angle_gamma   90.00
#
_symmetry.space_group_name_H-M   'P 1'
#
loop_
_entity.id
_entity.type
_entity.pdbx_description
1 polymer ?
#
loop_
_entity_poly.entity_id
_entity_poly.type
_entity_poly.pdbx_seq_one_letter_code
_entity_poly.pdbx_strand_id
1 'polypeptide(L)'
;MPWLDYINYYVHPDVVTAVGRLLVPAFVEHEGGVFLRDRFSLAGYSRWQAELGELVAVEKMINHQHVYDLFASNEDIAEAAFEGVANVMAQTLRMALNSSFPERRFNVYTSNTDQDYGPVVGFHSADPLSSSFSF
;
A
#
# COMPACT_ATOMS: atom_id res chain seq x y z
N MET A 1 -18.10 -9.43 21.40
CA MET A 1 -16.98 -8.50 21.12
C MET A 1 -17.58 -7.39 20.28
N PRO A 2 -17.61 -6.12 20.72
CA PRO A 2 -18.42 -5.08 20.05
C PRO A 2 -18.17 -4.96 18.54
N TRP A 3 -16.94 -5.19 18.08
CA TRP A 3 -16.59 -5.18 16.66
C TRP A 3 -17.17 -6.37 15.87
N LEU A 4 -17.31 -7.55 16.49
CA LEU A 4 -17.86 -8.73 15.84
C LEU A 4 -19.37 -8.59 15.62
N ASP A 5 -20.07 -7.98 16.58
CA ASP A 5 -21.49 -7.67 16.45
C ASP A 5 -21.73 -6.62 15.34
N TYR A 6 -20.82 -5.66 15.19
CA TYR A 6 -20.84 -4.68 14.09
C TYR A 6 -20.67 -5.36 12.73
N ILE A 7 -19.70 -6.28 12.58
CA ILE A 7 -19.54 -7.07 11.35
C ILE A 7 -20.82 -7.85 11.04
N ASN A 8 -21.36 -8.56 12.04
CA ASN A 8 -22.56 -9.37 11.88
C ASN A 8 -23.78 -8.56 11.42
N TYR A 9 -23.90 -7.31 11.86
CA TYR A 9 -25.06 -6.47 11.54
C TYR A 9 -24.89 -5.61 10.28
N TYR A 10 -23.68 -5.11 10.01
CA TYR A 10 -23.46 -4.07 9.00
C TYR A 10 -22.64 -4.51 7.79
N VAL A 11 -21.91 -5.64 7.85
CA VAL A 11 -20.92 -6.00 6.82
C VAL A 11 -21.39 -7.21 6.02
N HIS A 12 -21.62 -7.02 4.72
CA HIS A 12 -21.91 -8.13 3.81
C HIS A 12 -20.62 -8.92 3.47
N PRO A 13 -20.67 -10.25 3.30
CA PRO A 13 -19.46 -11.07 3.07
C PRO A 13 -18.61 -10.68 1.84
N ASP A 14 -19.22 -10.10 0.80
CA ASP A 14 -18.48 -9.60 -0.38
C ASP A 14 -17.61 -8.39 -0.05
N VAL A 15 -18.04 -7.51 0.87
CA VAL A 15 -17.25 -6.39 1.40
C VAL A 15 -15.99 -6.93 2.07
N VAL A 16 -16.11 -8.01 2.85
CA VAL A 16 -14.94 -8.66 3.47
C VAL A 16 -13.96 -9.16 2.41
N THR A 17 -14.47 -9.72 1.31
CA THR A 17 -13.62 -10.18 0.20
C THR A 17 -12.94 -9.01 -0.52
N ALA A 18 -13.67 -7.92 -0.76
CA ALA A 18 -13.13 -6.72 -1.39
C ALA A 18 -12.04 -6.05 -0.52
N VAL A 19 -12.32 -5.87 0.78
CA VAL A 19 -11.35 -5.36 1.76
C VAL A 19 -10.16 -6.33 1.88
N GLY A 20 -10.38 -7.64 1.82
CA GLY A 20 -9.33 -8.63 1.82
C GLY A 20 -8.30 -8.43 0.69
N ARG A 21 -8.74 -7.99 -0.50
CA ARG A 21 -7.83 -7.65 -1.62
C ARG A 21 -7.02 -6.39 -1.37
N LEU A 22 -7.59 -5.42 -0.65
CA LEU A 22 -6.87 -4.22 -0.22
C LEU A 22 -5.79 -4.56 0.82
N LEU A 23 -6.11 -5.45 1.77
CA LEU A 23 -5.20 -5.82 2.85
C LEU A 23 -4.13 -6.82 2.40
N VAL A 24 -4.47 -7.79 1.56
CA VAL A 24 -3.55 -8.81 1.05
C VAL A 24 -3.54 -8.74 -0.48
N PRO A 25 -2.88 -7.72 -1.05
CA PRO A 25 -2.87 -7.52 -2.49
C PRO A 25 -1.99 -8.55 -3.20
N ALA A 26 -2.24 -8.71 -4.50
CA ALA A 26 -1.36 -9.45 -5.38
C ALA A 26 -0.24 -8.55 -5.90
N PHE A 27 0.90 -9.17 -6.22
CA PHE A 27 2.07 -8.48 -6.75
C PHE A 27 2.42 -8.93 -8.16
N VAL A 28 3.14 -8.09 -8.90
CA VAL A 28 3.72 -8.37 -10.20
C VAL A 28 5.21 -8.02 -10.15
N GLU A 29 6.05 -8.92 -10.66
CA GLU A 29 7.47 -8.64 -10.88
C GLU A 29 7.70 -8.18 -12.32
N HIS A 30 8.45 -7.09 -12.49
CA HIS A 30 8.81 -6.57 -13.81
C HIS A 30 10.16 -5.87 -13.75
N GLU A 31 11.10 -6.26 -14.63
CA GLU A 31 12.45 -5.66 -14.72
C GLU A 31 13.17 -5.57 -13.36
N GLY A 32 12.99 -6.58 -12.50
CA GLY A 32 13.55 -6.65 -11.15
C GLY A 32 12.76 -5.92 -10.05
N GLY A 33 11.77 -5.09 -10.40
CA GLY A 33 10.89 -4.41 -9.44
C GLY A 33 9.70 -5.26 -8.99
N VAL A 34 9.11 -4.90 -7.84
CA VAL A 34 7.83 -5.45 -7.37
C VAL A 34 6.77 -4.36 -7.33
N PHE A 35 5.62 -4.64 -7.94
CA PHE A 35 4.53 -3.70 -8.05
C PHE A 35 3.21 -4.30 -7.54
N LEU A 36 2.35 -3.45 -6.99
CA LEU A 36 0.95 -3.80 -6.74
C LEU A 36 0.27 -4.13 -8.06
N ARG A 37 -0.28 -5.35 -8.18
CA ARG A 37 -0.88 -5.83 -9.44
C ARG A 37 -1.93 -4.87 -9.98
N ASP A 38 -2.79 -4.37 -9.11
CA ASP A 38 -3.94 -3.56 -9.50
C ASP A 38 -3.55 -2.10 -9.82
N ARG A 39 -2.30 -1.70 -9.52
CA ARG A 39 -1.73 -0.38 -9.88
C ARG A 39 -0.69 -0.45 -10.99
N PHE A 40 -0.25 -1.65 -11.36
CA PHE A 40 0.75 -1.85 -12.40
C PHE A 40 0.11 -1.88 -13.79
N SER A 41 0.71 -1.14 -14.73
CA SER A 41 0.49 -1.33 -16.16
C SER A 41 1.81 -1.11 -16.88
N LEU A 42 2.04 -1.83 -17.99
CA LEU A 42 3.28 -1.68 -18.75
C LEU A 42 3.46 -0.24 -19.24
N ALA A 43 2.38 0.40 -19.71
CA ALA A 43 2.43 1.80 -20.15
C ALA A 43 2.76 2.77 -19.00
N GLY A 44 2.16 2.56 -17.82
CA GLY A 44 2.46 3.37 -16.63
C GLY A 44 3.90 3.18 -16.16
N TYR A 45 4.38 1.94 -16.14
CA TYR A 45 5.78 1.62 -15.83
C TYR A 45 6.74 2.27 -16.83
N SER A 46 6.54 2.09 -18.13
CA SER A 46 7.42 2.68 -19.15
C SER A 46 7.46 4.21 -19.05
N ARG A 47 6.34 4.85 -18.76
CA ARG A 47 6.29 6.30 -18.52
C ARG A 47 7.15 6.71 -17.33
N TRP A 48 6.91 6.11 -16.16
CA TRP A 48 7.65 6.46 -14.95
C TRP A 48 9.11 6.06 -15.00
N GLN A 49 9.46 4.97 -15.67
CA GLN A 49 10.85 4.57 -15.89
C GLN A 49 11.57 5.58 -16.79
N ALA A 50 10.91 6.11 -17.83
CA ALA A 50 11.48 7.16 -18.66
C ALA A 50 11.65 8.50 -17.91
N GLU A 51 10.73 8.82 -16.99
CA GLU A 51 10.77 10.07 -16.21
C GLU A 51 11.75 10.01 -15.03
N LEU A 52 11.85 8.88 -14.33
CA LEU A 52 12.57 8.76 -13.06
C LEU A 52 13.93 8.04 -13.19
N GLY A 53 14.09 7.13 -14.17
CA GLY A 53 15.31 6.36 -14.42
C GLY A 53 15.65 5.28 -13.38
N GLU A 54 15.33 5.52 -12.11
CA GLU A 54 15.68 4.65 -10.99
C GLU A 54 14.51 3.75 -10.56
N LEU A 55 14.76 2.44 -10.52
CA LEU A 55 13.72 1.43 -10.22
C LEU A 55 13.01 1.68 -8.88
N VAL A 56 13.77 2.00 -7.82
CA VAL A 56 13.20 2.28 -6.49
C VAL A 56 12.29 3.52 -6.54
N ALA A 57 12.60 4.52 -7.36
CA ALA A 57 11.75 5.69 -7.53
C ALA A 57 10.47 5.33 -8.29
N VAL A 58 10.55 4.45 -9.29
CA VAL A 58 9.39 3.93 -10.02
C VAL A 58 8.49 3.08 -9.12
N GLU A 59 9.07 2.20 -8.30
CA GLU A 59 8.33 1.44 -7.29
C GLU A 59 7.60 2.37 -6.32
N LYS A 60 8.29 3.38 -5.78
CA LYS A 60 7.66 4.40 -4.93
C LYS A 60 6.49 5.05 -5.63
N MET A 61 6.62 5.43 -6.90
CA MET A 61 5.54 6.12 -7.62
C MET A 61 4.33 5.21 -7.89
N ILE A 62 4.56 3.98 -8.33
CA ILE A 62 3.48 3.06 -8.71
C ILE A 62 2.78 2.47 -7.48
N ASN A 63 3.55 2.10 -6.44
CA ASN A 63 3.03 1.45 -5.25
C ASN A 63 2.47 2.43 -4.21
N HIS A 64 2.59 3.73 -4.44
CA HIS A 64 2.00 4.76 -3.60
C HIS A 64 0.49 4.85 -3.83
N GLN A 65 -0.28 4.77 -2.75
CA GLN A 65 -1.73 4.87 -2.74
C GLN A 65 -2.16 5.86 -1.67
N HIS A 66 -2.94 6.87 -2.07
CA HIS A 66 -3.67 7.70 -1.12
C HIS A 66 -4.89 6.91 -0.63
N VAL A 67 -5.10 6.90 0.68
CA VAL A 67 -6.21 6.17 1.30
C VAL A 67 -7.54 6.80 0.94
N TYR A 68 -7.58 8.13 0.76
CA TYR A 68 -8.79 8.86 0.37
C TYR A 68 -9.37 8.39 -0.97
N ASP A 69 -8.51 8.05 -1.95
CA ASP A 69 -8.94 7.55 -3.26
C ASP A 69 -9.69 6.20 -3.18
N LEU A 70 -9.59 5.49 -2.06
CA LEU A 70 -10.25 4.20 -1.85
C LEU A 70 -11.71 4.34 -1.39
N PHE A 71 -12.08 5.51 -0.85
CA PHE A 71 -13.37 5.74 -0.23
C PHE A 71 -14.04 6.97 -0.84
N ALA A 72 -15.05 6.74 -1.68
CA ALA A 72 -15.96 7.79 -2.13
C ALA A 72 -16.97 8.07 -1.01
N SER A 73 -16.55 8.74 0.06
CA SER A 73 -17.43 9.18 1.14
C SER A 73 -17.75 10.66 1.01
N ASN A 74 -19.04 10.99 1.07
CA ASN A 74 -19.52 12.38 1.21
C ASN A 74 -19.80 12.73 2.68
N GLU A 75 -19.47 11.83 3.61
CA GLU A 75 -19.67 12.01 5.05
C GLU A 75 -18.42 12.56 5.72
N ASP A 76 -18.62 13.32 6.79
CA ASP A 76 -17.56 13.85 7.65
C ASP A 76 -16.97 12.71 8.50
N ILE A 77 -16.08 11.94 7.89
CA ILE A 77 -15.34 10.85 8.54
C ILE A 77 -14.08 11.45 9.17
N ALA A 78 -13.85 11.15 10.45
CA ALA A 78 -12.67 11.62 11.16
C ALA A 78 -11.38 11.10 10.50
N GLU A 79 -10.39 12.00 10.34
CA GLU A 79 -9.03 11.71 9.83
C GLU A 79 -8.42 10.44 10.43
N ALA A 80 -8.56 10.26 11.75
CA ALA A 80 -8.06 9.10 12.48
C ALA A 80 -8.57 7.75 11.96
N ALA A 81 -9.75 7.70 11.32
CA ALA A 81 -10.26 6.49 10.69
C ALA A 81 -9.44 6.11 9.45
N PHE A 82 -9.09 7.10 8.62
CA PHE A 82 -8.27 6.89 7.43
C PHE A 82 -6.82 6.57 7.80
N GLU A 83 -6.27 7.21 8.84
CA GLU A 83 -4.97 6.82 9.41
C GLU A 83 -5.00 5.38 9.94
N GLY A 84 -6.10 4.96 10.57
CA GLY A 84 -6.34 3.58 10.97
C GLY A 84 -6.27 2.62 9.79
N VAL A 85 -6.94 2.94 8.69
CA VAL A 85 -6.87 2.14 7.45
C VAL A 85 -5.44 2.09 6.91
N ALA A 86 -4.74 3.24 6.84
CA ALA A 86 -3.37 3.32 6.36
C ALA A 86 -2.43 2.39 7.15
N ASN A 87 -2.58 2.38 8.47
CA ASN A 87 -1.79 1.56 9.37
C ASN A 87 -2.05 0.07 9.19
N VAL A 88 -3.33 -0.33 9.07
CA VAL A 88 -3.69 -1.74 8.84
C VAL A 88 -3.16 -2.20 7.48
N MET A 89 -3.35 -1.41 6.42
CA MET A 89 -2.80 -1.70 5.09
C MET A 89 -1.28 -1.86 5.12
N ALA A 90 -0.55 -0.95 5.79
CA ALA A 90 0.90 -1.04 5.90
C ALA A 90 1.35 -2.30 6.64
N GLN A 91 0.65 -2.72 7.70
CA GLN A 91 0.95 -3.96 8.41
C GLN A 91 0.72 -5.19 7.54
N THR A 92 -0.43 -5.28 6.87
CA THR A 92 -0.76 -6.43 6.05
C THR A 92 0.07 -6.50 4.77
N LEU A 93 0.46 -5.35 4.21
CA LEU A 93 1.45 -5.27 3.12
C LEU A 93 2.80 -5.85 3.53
N ARG A 94 3.33 -5.52 4.72
CA ARG A 94 4.58 -6.12 5.21
C ARG A 94 4.48 -7.64 5.28
N MET A 95 3.36 -8.15 5.81
CA MET A 95 3.12 -9.58 5.89
C MET A 95 3.03 -10.23 4.50
N ALA A 96 2.27 -9.62 3.59
CA ALA A 96 2.07 -10.11 2.22
C ALA A 96 3.38 -10.13 1.42
N LEU A 97 4.20 -9.07 1.54
CA LEU A 97 5.51 -8.97 0.90
C LEU A 97 6.48 -10.02 1.45
N ASN A 98 6.60 -10.15 2.77
CA ASN A 98 7.47 -11.14 3.40
C ASN A 98 7.06 -12.58 3.06
N SER A 99 5.76 -12.83 2.93
CA SER A 99 5.25 -14.15 2.53
C SER A 99 5.50 -14.44 1.04
N SER A 100 5.42 -13.43 0.18
CA SER A 100 5.55 -13.59 -1.28
C SER A 100 7.00 -13.60 -1.74
N PHE A 101 7.86 -12.87 -1.04
CA PHE A 101 9.24 -12.61 -1.41
C PHE A 101 10.18 -12.71 -0.19
N PRO A 102 10.32 -13.90 0.42
CA PRO A 102 11.04 -14.07 1.68
C PRO A 102 12.53 -13.67 1.63
N GLU A 103 13.13 -13.73 0.44
CA GLU A 103 14.55 -13.39 0.22
C GLU A 103 14.77 -11.90 -0.13
N ARG A 104 13.70 -11.11 -0.25
CA ARG A 104 13.76 -9.69 -0.60
C ARG A 104 13.37 -8.84 0.60
N ARG A 105 13.96 -7.65 0.69
CA ARG A 105 13.63 -6.66 1.73
C ARG A 105 12.87 -5.50 1.11
N PHE A 106 11.83 -5.04 1.79
CA PHE A 106 11.03 -3.90 1.38
C PHE A 106 10.91 -2.90 2.52
N ASN A 107 10.92 -1.62 2.16
CA ASN A 107 10.48 -0.57 3.05
C ASN A 107 9.00 -0.30 2.80
N VAL A 108 8.17 -0.50 3.82
CA VAL A 108 6.74 -0.16 3.79
C VAL A 108 6.51 1.01 4.73
N TYR A 109 5.92 2.07 4.19
CA TYR A 109 5.74 3.34 4.89
C TYR A 109 4.29 3.80 4.88
N THR A 110 3.96 4.59 5.89
CA THR A 110 2.80 5.48 5.89
C THR A 110 3.29 6.92 5.96
N SER A 111 2.55 7.84 5.36
CA SER A 111 2.81 9.27 5.49
C SER A 111 1.50 10.02 5.65
N ASN A 112 1.49 11.04 6.50
CA ASN A 112 0.38 12.00 6.59
C ASN A 112 0.89 13.46 6.42
N THR A 113 1.94 13.63 5.61
CA THR A 113 2.58 14.93 5.41
C THR A 113 1.82 15.84 4.45
N ASP A 114 1.03 15.26 3.55
CA ASP A 114 0.15 15.98 2.63
C ASP A 114 -1.23 16.12 3.28
N GLN A 115 -1.34 17.04 4.24
CA GLN A 115 -2.58 17.28 4.99
C GLN A 115 -3.78 17.57 4.08
N ASP A 116 -3.53 18.06 2.86
CA ASP A 116 -4.57 18.39 1.88
C ASP A 116 -5.06 17.19 1.05
N TYR A 117 -4.34 16.06 1.06
CA TYR A 117 -4.68 14.87 0.23
C TYR A 117 -4.76 13.55 1.02
N GLY A 118 -4.56 13.62 2.34
CA GLY A 118 -4.80 12.52 3.27
C GLY A 118 -3.67 11.49 3.39
N PRO A 119 -3.89 10.43 4.19
CA PRO A 119 -2.85 9.50 4.53
C PRO A 119 -2.50 8.61 3.34
N VAL A 120 -1.21 8.32 3.24
CA VAL A 120 -0.59 7.53 2.18
C VAL A 120 -0.12 6.20 2.74
N VAL A 121 -0.23 5.16 1.91
CA VAL A 121 0.47 3.89 2.09
C VAL A 121 1.28 3.58 0.83
N GLY A 122 2.50 3.10 1.02
CA GLY A 122 3.30 2.64 -0.11
C GLY A 122 4.46 1.75 0.32
N PHE A 123 5.14 1.18 -0.66
CA PHE A 123 6.36 0.42 -0.44
C PHE A 123 7.32 0.51 -1.62
N HIS A 124 8.57 0.18 -1.35
CA HIS A 124 9.60 -0.02 -2.37
C HIS A 124 10.64 -1.02 -1.88
N SER A 125 11.42 -1.58 -2.80
CA SER A 125 12.56 -2.43 -2.48
C SER A 125 13.56 -1.65 -1.59
N ALA A 126 14.06 -2.30 -0.54
CA ALA A 126 15.09 -1.73 0.30
C ALA A 126 16.44 -1.82 -0.43
N ASP A 127 17.21 -0.73 -0.40
CA ASP A 127 18.57 -0.75 -0.93
C ASP A 127 19.40 -1.76 -0.12
N PRO A 128 20.05 -2.76 -0.77
CA PRO A 128 20.94 -3.70 -0.10
C PRO A 128 21.97 -3.04 0.82
N LEU A 129 22.36 -1.79 0.50
CA LEU A 129 23.43 -1.06 1.19
C LEU A 129 22.96 -0.13 2.31
N SER A 130 21.64 0.02 2.53
CA SER A 130 21.10 0.89 3.59
C SER A 130 21.08 0.25 5.00
N SER A 131 21.63 -0.96 5.14
CA SER A 131 21.70 -1.71 6.41
C SER A 131 22.93 -1.38 7.26
N SER A 132 23.44 -0.15 7.20
CA SER A 132 24.52 0.29 8.09
C SER A 132 24.41 1.78 8.29
N PHE A 133 23.80 2.20 9.40
CA PHE A 133 24.23 3.27 10.30
C PHE A 133 23.06 3.58 11.25
N SER A 134 23.14 3.04 12.45
CA SER A 134 22.53 3.65 13.63
C SER A 134 23.58 3.52 14.73
N PHE A 135 24.20 4.65 15.06
CA PHE A 135 25.04 4.80 16.24
C PHE A 135 24.15 5.02 17.47
#